data_AF-A0A0C2MYX5-F1
#
_entry.id   AF-A0A0C2MYX5-F1
#
_cell.length_a   1.000
_cell.length_b   1.000
_cell.length_c   1.000
_cell.angle_alpha   90.00
_cell.angle_beta   90.00
_cell.angle_gamma   90.00
#
_symmetry.space_group_name_H-M   'P 1'
#
loop_
_entity.id
_entity.type
_entity.pdbx_description
1 polymer ?
#
loop_
_entity_poly.entity_id
_entity_poly.type
_entity_poly.pdbx_seq_one_letter_code
_entity_poly.pdbx_strand_id
1 'polypeptide(L)'
;MKNPLKDKTEPTSTTVSISCDKSEDNYGVVLKAAKEHQKGQRFEEAANAFLKAAELAYSCCIEYTDVVSSYKEATKCFIRLKDDRAFTTIMKAAGVYVETRYVERGIEFILENGYKCCQEFGDMNKADELYQKADELRSQYKLSHTCVITEFVESEFGGHIDEALKKAYHIYNKVVV
;
A
#
# COMPACT_ATOMS: atom_id res chain seq x y z
N MET A 1 0.70 51.72 -26.35
CA MET A 1 0.24 51.16 -27.64
C MET A 1 0.58 49.68 -27.68
N LYS A 2 -0.46 48.86 -27.90
CA LYS A 2 -0.49 47.47 -28.42
C LYS A 2 0.29 46.36 -27.69
N ASN A 3 -0.48 45.59 -26.90
CA ASN A 3 -0.35 44.14 -26.73
C ASN A 3 -0.56 43.42 -28.08
N PRO A 4 0.03 42.22 -28.28
CA PRO A 4 -0.77 41.05 -28.66
C PRO A 4 -0.33 39.77 -27.92
N LEU A 5 -1.23 39.13 -27.16
CA LEU A 5 -1.96 37.88 -27.51
C LEU A 5 -1.06 36.75 -28.02
N LYS A 6 -0.81 35.75 -27.16
CA LYS A 6 -1.45 34.42 -27.11
C LYS A 6 -0.95 33.46 -28.20
N ASP A 7 -0.20 32.45 -27.77
CA ASP A 7 -0.45 31.08 -28.24
C ASP A 7 -0.33 30.11 -27.07
N LYS A 8 -1.47 29.51 -26.70
CA LYS A 8 -1.56 28.40 -25.74
C LYS A 8 -1.88 27.18 -26.60
N THR A 9 -0.85 26.43 -26.95
CA THR A 9 -1.05 25.11 -27.56
C THR A 9 -1.13 24.11 -26.42
N GLU A 10 -2.36 23.77 -26.02
CA GLU A 10 -2.63 22.61 -25.18
C GLU A 10 -2.30 21.33 -25.96
N PRO A 11 -1.52 20.39 -25.42
CA PRO A 11 -1.45 19.06 -25.99
C PRO A 11 -2.77 18.34 -25.69
N THR A 12 -3.53 18.10 -26.76
CA THR A 12 -4.70 17.23 -26.79
C THR A 12 -4.28 15.84 -26.32
N SER A 13 -4.55 15.52 -25.05
CA SER A 13 -4.44 14.16 -24.54
C SER A 13 -5.54 13.33 -25.16
N THR A 14 -5.24 12.69 -26.29
CA THR A 14 -6.06 11.64 -26.87
C THR A 14 -6.05 10.45 -25.91
N THR A 15 -7.04 10.39 -25.02
CA THR A 15 -7.32 9.22 -24.20
C THR A 15 -7.85 8.13 -25.12
N VAL A 16 -6.94 7.25 -25.55
CA VAL A 16 -7.30 5.96 -26.12
C VAL A 16 -7.92 5.15 -24.98
N SER A 17 -9.24 5.07 -24.95
CA SER A 17 -9.98 4.18 -24.05
C SER A 17 -9.68 2.73 -24.46
N ILE A 18 -8.71 2.11 -23.82
CA ILE A 18 -8.44 0.68 -23.96
C ILE A 18 -9.63 -0.06 -23.36
N SER A 19 -10.45 -0.66 -24.21
CA SER A 19 -11.63 -1.43 -23.81
C SER A 19 -11.18 -2.73 -23.13
N CYS A 20 -11.47 -2.86 -21.83
CA CYS A 20 -11.07 -4.01 -21.00
C CYS A 20 -11.93 -5.26 -21.15
N ASP A 21 -12.76 -5.36 -22.20
CA ASP A 21 -13.87 -6.34 -22.22
C ASP A 21 -13.64 -7.61 -23.05
N LYS A 22 -12.47 -7.83 -23.68
CA LYS A 22 -12.34 -8.93 -24.67
C LYS A 22 -11.09 -9.81 -24.58
N SER A 23 -10.40 -9.86 -23.45
CA SER A 23 -9.28 -10.80 -23.27
C SER A 23 -9.54 -11.81 -22.15
N GLU A 24 -8.94 -12.99 -22.25
CA GLU A 24 -8.87 -14.00 -21.16
C GLU A 24 -8.22 -13.43 -19.89
N ASP A 25 -7.59 -12.25 -20.00
CA ASP A 25 -6.99 -11.44 -18.96
C ASP A 25 -7.92 -10.31 -18.47
N ASN A 26 -9.23 -10.55 -18.35
CA ASN A 26 -10.10 -9.64 -17.59
C ASN A 26 -9.76 -9.73 -16.10
N TYR A 27 -9.60 -8.57 -15.43
CA TYR A 27 -9.39 -8.42 -14.00
C TYR A 27 -10.18 -9.43 -13.14
N GLY A 28 -11.48 -9.61 -13.42
CA GLY A 28 -12.33 -10.52 -12.63
C GLY A 28 -11.90 -11.99 -12.69
N VAL A 29 -11.43 -12.45 -13.85
CA VAL A 29 -10.95 -13.83 -14.06
C VAL A 29 -9.63 -14.04 -13.33
N VAL A 30 -8.69 -13.10 -13.49
CA VAL A 30 -7.36 -13.16 -12.86
C VAL A 30 -7.49 -13.10 -11.34
N LEU A 31 -8.35 -12.22 -10.80
CA LEU A 31 -8.59 -12.11 -9.36
C LEU A 31 -9.20 -13.40 -8.79
N LYS A 32 -10.12 -14.03 -9.52
CA LYS A 32 -10.71 -15.31 -9.10
C LYS A 32 -9.63 -16.40 -9.02
N ALA A 33 -8.80 -16.53 -10.06
CA ALA A 33 -7.69 -17.48 -10.07
C ALA A 33 -6.70 -17.23 -8.92
N ALA A 34 -6.34 -15.97 -8.65
CA ALA A 34 -5.47 -15.61 -7.53
C ALA A 34 -6.02 -16.11 -6.19
N LYS A 35 -7.31 -15.90 -5.94
CA LYS A 35 -7.99 -16.39 -4.72
C LYS A 35 -8.03 -17.91 -4.64
N GLU A 36 -8.20 -18.61 -5.77
CA GLU A 36 -8.15 -20.08 -5.82
C GLU A 36 -6.74 -20.62 -5.54
N HIS A 37 -5.69 -19.99 -6.08
CA HIS A 37 -4.31 -20.31 -5.72
C HIS A 37 -4.04 -20.07 -4.24
N GLN A 38 -4.49 -18.95 -3.68
CA GLN A 38 -4.31 -18.61 -2.27
C GLN A 38 -5.00 -19.65 -1.35
N LYS A 39 -6.24 -20.04 -1.66
CA LYS A 39 -6.98 -21.10 -0.94
C LYS A 39 -6.28 -22.45 -1.01
N GLY A 40 -5.65 -22.75 -2.15
CA GLY A 40 -4.82 -23.95 -2.34
C GLY A 40 -3.42 -23.86 -1.75
N GLN A 41 -3.10 -22.79 -0.99
CA GLN A 41 -1.76 -22.53 -0.42
C GLN A 41 -0.63 -22.46 -1.46
N ARG A 42 -0.97 -22.19 -2.71
CA ARG A 42 -0.05 -21.92 -3.82
C ARG A 42 0.29 -20.44 -3.82
N PHE A 43 1.06 -20.03 -2.80
CA PHE A 43 1.27 -18.61 -2.49
C PHE A 43 2.03 -17.86 -3.59
N GLU A 44 2.94 -18.51 -4.31
CA GLU A 44 3.69 -17.84 -5.38
C GLU A 44 2.78 -17.52 -6.56
N GLU A 45 2.00 -18.50 -7.02
CA GLU A 45 1.02 -18.34 -8.08
C GLU A 45 -0.08 -17.34 -7.68
N ALA A 46 -0.51 -17.38 -6.40
CA ALA A 46 -1.44 -16.40 -5.86
C ALA A 46 -0.86 -14.98 -5.90
N ALA A 47 0.38 -14.79 -5.44
CA ALA A 47 1.03 -13.49 -5.41
C ALA A 47 1.16 -12.88 -6.82
N ASN A 48 1.63 -13.68 -7.78
CA ASN A 48 1.78 -13.25 -9.17
C ASN A 48 0.43 -12.94 -9.81
N ALA A 49 -0.60 -13.74 -9.55
CA ALA A 49 -1.95 -13.49 -10.08
C ALA A 49 -2.58 -12.24 -9.45
N PHE A 50 -2.42 -12.01 -8.14
CA PHE A 50 -2.87 -10.77 -7.50
C PHE A 50 -2.12 -9.54 -8.03
N LEU A 51 -0.81 -9.66 -8.28
CA LEU A 51 -0.02 -8.59 -8.88
C LEU A 51 -0.54 -8.24 -10.28
N LYS A 52 -0.78 -9.26 -11.13
CA LYS A 52 -1.39 -9.09 -12.45
C LYS A 52 -2.79 -8.47 -12.36
N ALA A 53 -3.61 -8.89 -11.39
CA ALA A 53 -4.93 -8.31 -11.17
C ALA A 53 -4.84 -6.81 -10.79
N ALA A 54 -3.88 -6.42 -9.95
CA ALA A 54 -3.66 -5.03 -9.59
C ALA A 54 -3.26 -4.18 -10.81
N GLU A 55 -2.34 -4.68 -11.63
CA GLU A 55 -1.88 -3.99 -12.85
C GLU A 55 -3.00 -3.85 -13.89
N LEU A 56 -3.81 -4.90 -14.07
CA LEU A 56 -5.00 -4.84 -14.92
C LEU A 56 -6.02 -3.82 -14.39
N ALA A 57 -6.34 -3.87 -13.10
CA ALA A 57 -7.27 -2.93 -12.49
C ALA A 57 -6.81 -1.48 -12.64
N TYR A 58 -5.51 -1.23 -12.45
CA TYR A 58 -4.91 0.09 -12.62
C TYR A 58 -5.00 0.56 -14.09
N SER A 59 -4.63 -0.29 -15.04
CA SER A 59 -4.67 0.03 -16.48
C SER A 59 -6.08 0.24 -17.03
N CYS A 60 -7.07 -0.44 -16.44
CA CYS A 60 -8.48 -0.35 -16.81
C CYS A 60 -9.23 0.78 -16.10
N CYS A 61 -8.53 1.63 -15.33
CA CYS A 61 -9.14 2.68 -14.51
C CYS A 61 -10.25 2.15 -13.58
N ILE A 62 -10.08 0.94 -13.03
CA ILE A 62 -10.96 0.42 -11.99
C ILE A 62 -10.72 1.24 -10.70
N GLU A 63 -11.72 1.27 -9.82
CA GLU A 63 -11.64 1.89 -8.50
C GLU A 63 -10.31 1.57 -7.79
N TYR A 64 -9.63 2.60 -7.29
CA TYR A 64 -8.30 2.45 -6.70
C TYR A 64 -8.29 1.48 -5.52
N THR A 65 -9.43 1.32 -4.83
CA THR A 65 -9.59 0.36 -3.75
C THR A 65 -9.37 -1.07 -4.21
N ASP A 66 -9.77 -1.41 -5.44
CA ASP A 66 -9.57 -2.73 -6.04
C ASP A 66 -8.10 -2.97 -6.42
N VAL A 67 -7.46 -1.94 -7.00
CA VAL A 67 -6.03 -1.94 -7.32
C VAL A 67 -5.22 -2.20 -6.05
N VAL A 68 -5.45 -1.38 -5.02
CA VAL A 68 -4.76 -1.48 -3.73
C VAL A 68 -5.06 -2.81 -3.05
N SER A 69 -6.32 -3.27 -3.04
CA SER A 69 -6.70 -4.56 -2.45
C SER A 69 -5.91 -5.72 -3.08
N SER A 70 -5.75 -5.70 -4.41
CA SER A 70 -4.96 -6.71 -5.12
C SER A 70 -3.48 -6.63 -4.77
N TYR A 71 -2.88 -5.44 -4.72
CA TYR A 71 -1.50 -5.28 -4.22
C TYR A 71 -1.33 -5.71 -2.76
N LYS A 72 -2.32 -5.46 -1.88
CA LYS A 72 -2.31 -5.89 -0.48
C LYS A 72 -2.27 -7.41 -0.37
N GLU A 73 -3.09 -8.12 -1.14
CA GLU A 73 -3.10 -9.58 -1.14
C GLU A 73 -1.80 -10.16 -1.73
N ALA A 74 -1.28 -9.60 -2.82
CA ALA A 74 0.03 -9.98 -3.37
C ALA A 74 1.16 -9.80 -2.33
N THR A 75 1.17 -8.66 -1.62
CA THR A 75 2.14 -8.35 -0.57
C THR A 75 2.11 -9.40 0.54
N LYS A 76 0.92 -9.76 1.03
CA LYS A 76 0.77 -10.80 2.07
C LYS A 76 1.37 -12.14 1.62
N CYS A 77 1.12 -12.53 0.37
CA CYS A 77 1.67 -13.76 -0.19
C CYS A 77 3.21 -13.71 -0.31
N PHE A 78 3.77 -12.62 -0.85
CA PHE A 78 5.23 -12.47 -0.94
C PHE A 78 5.91 -12.40 0.44
N ILE A 79 5.29 -11.74 1.42
CA ILE A 79 5.83 -11.71 2.78
C ILE A 79 5.92 -13.12 3.36
N ARG A 80 4.87 -13.93 3.21
CA ARG A 80 4.85 -15.32 3.67
C ARG A 80 5.90 -16.20 3.00
N LEU A 81 6.22 -15.90 1.74
CA LEU A 81 7.27 -16.58 0.97
C LEU A 81 8.67 -16.07 1.30
N LYS A 82 8.80 -15.00 2.10
CA LYS A 82 10.05 -14.28 2.34
C LYS A 82 10.69 -13.77 1.05
N ASP A 83 9.83 -13.31 0.14
CA ASP A 83 10.22 -12.87 -1.20
C ASP A 83 10.38 -11.35 -1.26
N ASP A 84 11.49 -10.89 -1.81
CA ASP A 84 11.86 -9.47 -1.92
C ASP A 84 10.91 -8.66 -2.80
N ARG A 85 10.14 -9.33 -3.66
CA ARG A 85 9.03 -8.72 -4.41
C ARG A 85 7.98 -8.09 -3.48
N ALA A 86 7.91 -8.49 -2.21
CA ALA A 86 7.07 -7.83 -1.21
C ALA A 86 7.35 -6.32 -1.14
N PHE A 87 8.62 -5.91 -1.10
CA PHE A 87 9.01 -4.50 -1.00
C PHE A 87 8.48 -3.69 -2.17
N THR A 88 8.76 -4.14 -3.39
CA THR A 88 8.30 -3.47 -4.62
C THR A 88 6.77 -3.40 -4.67
N THR A 89 6.09 -4.46 -4.22
CA THR A 89 4.62 -4.50 -4.19
C THR A 89 4.05 -3.52 -3.17
N ILE A 90 4.69 -3.37 -2.00
CA ILE A 90 4.34 -2.38 -0.99
C ILE A 90 4.43 -0.97 -1.57
N MET A 91 5.55 -0.65 -2.22
CA MET A 91 5.78 0.66 -2.81
C MET A 91 4.80 0.97 -3.96
N LYS A 92 4.45 -0.02 -4.79
CA LYS A 92 3.40 0.13 -5.81
C LYS A 92 2.04 0.49 -5.20
N ALA A 93 1.60 -0.22 -4.15
CA ALA A 93 0.33 0.08 -3.49
C ALA A 93 0.33 1.46 -2.82
N ALA A 94 1.45 1.84 -2.18
CA ALA A 94 1.62 3.16 -1.61
C ALA A 94 1.57 4.27 -2.68
N GLY A 95 2.17 4.03 -3.85
CA GLY A 95 2.08 4.93 -5.00
C GLY A 95 0.63 5.21 -5.42
N VAL A 96 -0.20 4.17 -5.51
CA VAL A 96 -1.64 4.33 -5.83
C VAL A 96 -2.36 5.16 -4.77
N TYR A 97 -2.08 4.95 -3.48
CA TYR A 97 -2.64 5.79 -2.41
C TYR A 97 -2.23 7.26 -2.55
N VAL A 98 -0.96 7.52 -2.87
CA VAL A 98 -0.43 8.88 -3.05
C VAL A 98 -1.08 9.58 -4.26
N GLU A 99 -1.19 8.88 -5.40
CA GLU A 99 -1.83 9.38 -6.61
C GLU A 99 -3.31 9.71 -6.39
N THR A 100 -3.98 8.95 -5.53
CA THR A 100 -5.40 9.14 -5.17
C THR A 100 -5.62 10.07 -3.98
N ARG A 101 -4.56 10.76 -3.52
CA ARG A 101 -4.56 11.75 -2.42
C ARG A 101 -4.86 11.17 -1.03
N TYR A 102 -4.73 9.86 -0.85
CA TYR A 102 -4.81 9.18 0.45
C TYR A 102 -3.41 8.92 1.03
N VAL A 103 -2.60 9.97 1.15
CA VAL A 103 -1.17 9.85 1.49
C VAL A 103 -0.96 9.21 2.86
N GLU A 104 -1.76 9.56 3.87
CA GLU A 104 -1.67 8.96 5.21
C GLU A 104 -1.91 7.45 5.18
N ARG A 105 -2.84 6.97 4.33
CA ARG A 105 -3.09 5.52 4.15
C ARG A 105 -1.92 4.83 3.46
N GLY A 106 -1.26 5.49 2.51
CA GLY A 106 -0.03 4.99 1.90
C GLY A 106 1.09 4.83 2.92
N ILE A 107 1.29 5.85 3.77
CA ILE A 107 2.27 5.82 4.86
C ILE A 107 1.96 4.73 5.88
N GLU A 108 0.71 4.66 6.36
CA GLU A 108 0.25 3.59 7.27
C GLU A 108 0.53 2.21 6.68
N PHE A 109 0.19 2.01 5.40
CA PHE A 109 0.42 0.75 4.72
C PHE A 109 1.90 0.38 4.63
N ILE A 110 2.80 1.33 4.35
CA ILE A 110 4.24 1.09 4.35
C ILE A 110 4.72 0.64 5.74
N LEU A 111 4.33 1.36 6.80
CA LEU A 111 4.77 1.08 8.17
C LEU A 111 4.29 -0.29 8.67
N GLU A 112 3.01 -0.60 8.46
CA GLU A 112 2.44 -1.89 8.85
C GLU A 112 3.17 -3.06 8.18
N ASN A 113 3.52 -2.93 6.90
CA ASN A 113 4.20 -4.00 6.18
C ASN A 113 5.70 -4.01 6.44
N GLY A 114 6.34 -2.87 6.72
CA GLY A 114 7.72 -2.83 7.24
C GLY A 114 7.86 -3.63 8.53
N TYR A 115 6.91 -3.48 9.45
CA TYR A 115 6.87 -4.29 10.66
C TYR A 115 6.70 -5.78 10.37
N LYS A 116 5.76 -6.15 9.48
CA LYS A 116 5.56 -7.56 9.09
C LYS A 116 6.79 -8.15 8.41
N CYS A 117 7.45 -7.41 7.53
CA CYS A 117 8.71 -7.83 6.91
C CYS A 117 9.79 -8.08 7.97
N CYS A 118 9.95 -7.18 8.95
CA CYS A 118 10.87 -7.38 10.07
C CYS A 118 10.59 -8.70 10.80
N GLN A 119 9.33 -8.97 11.14
CA GLN A 119 8.94 -10.18 11.86
C GLN A 119 9.15 -11.46 11.05
N GLU A 120 8.77 -11.47 9.78
CA GLU A 120 8.74 -12.68 8.96
C GLU A 120 10.11 -12.98 8.34
N PHE A 121 10.86 -11.95 7.92
CA PHE A 121 12.14 -12.11 7.23
C PHE A 121 13.29 -12.23 8.25
N GLY A 122 13.12 -11.66 9.44
CA GLY A 122 14.22 -11.48 10.41
C GLY A 122 15.28 -10.48 9.92
N ASP A 123 14.94 -9.67 8.90
CA ASP A 123 15.82 -8.70 8.27
C ASP A 123 15.36 -7.29 8.64
N MET A 124 16.02 -6.71 9.63
CA MET A 124 15.72 -5.34 10.09
C MET A 124 16.06 -4.29 9.02
N ASN A 125 17.02 -4.56 8.13
CA ASN A 125 17.45 -3.56 7.13
C ASN A 125 16.31 -3.22 6.16
N LYS A 126 15.55 -4.23 5.70
CA LYS A 126 14.41 -4.00 4.80
C LYS A 126 13.26 -3.26 5.47
N ALA A 127 13.05 -3.49 6.76
CA ALA A 127 12.06 -2.76 7.53
C ALA A 127 12.46 -1.29 7.67
N ASP A 128 13.74 -1.02 7.98
CA ASP A 128 14.29 0.32 8.09
C ASP A 128 14.19 1.10 6.76
N GLU A 129 14.44 0.44 5.63
CA GLU A 129 14.23 1.06 4.30
C GLU A 129 12.76 1.47 4.08
N LEU A 130 11.80 0.63 4.47
CA LEU A 130 10.37 0.96 4.39
C LEU A 130 10.02 2.12 5.33
N TYR A 131 10.56 2.13 6.56
CA TYR A 131 10.32 3.21 7.52
C TYR A 131 10.90 4.54 7.04
N GLN A 132 12.09 4.52 6.46
CA GLN A 132 12.68 5.70 5.83
C GLN A 132 11.80 6.21 4.68
N LYS A 133 11.25 5.32 3.85
CA LYS A 133 10.32 5.72 2.77
C LYS A 133 9.02 6.34 3.30
N ALA A 134 8.49 5.83 4.40
CA ALA A 134 7.33 6.43 5.06
C ALA A 134 7.63 7.85 5.56
N ASP A 135 8.82 8.08 6.14
CA ASP A 135 9.25 9.40 6.62
C ASP A 135 9.56 10.37 5.48
N GLU A 136 10.17 9.90 4.39
CA GLU A 136 10.34 10.67 3.16
C GLU A 136 8.98 11.18 2.62
N LEU A 137 7.98 10.30 2.56
CA LEU A 137 6.62 10.66 2.14
C LEU A 137 5.97 11.67 3.09
N ARG A 138 6.10 11.48 4.40
CA ARG A 138 5.60 12.45 5.40
C ARG A 138 6.21 13.83 5.19
N SER A 139 7.53 13.88 5.03
CA SER A 139 8.26 15.13 4.79
C SER A 139 7.81 15.79 3.49
N GLN A 140 7.71 15.02 2.40
CA GLN A 140 7.28 15.50 1.09
C GLN A 140 5.90 16.16 1.14
N TYR A 141 4.96 15.57 1.88
CA TYR A 141 3.58 16.05 1.99
C TYR A 141 3.34 16.94 3.22
N LYS A 142 4.41 17.30 3.95
CA LYS A 142 4.36 18.16 5.16
C LYS A 142 3.37 17.64 6.22
N LEU A 143 3.26 16.33 6.33
CA LEU A 143 2.40 15.69 7.32
C LEU A 143 3.11 15.71 8.67
N SER A 144 2.51 16.38 9.65
CA SER A 144 2.99 16.32 11.02
C SER A 144 2.79 14.91 11.55
N HIS A 145 3.87 14.25 11.97
CA HIS A 145 3.78 12.98 12.66
C HIS A 145 3.63 13.22 14.15
N THR A 146 2.50 12.80 14.71
CA THR A 146 2.35 12.59 16.15
C THR A 146 2.40 11.08 16.36
N CYS A 147 3.58 10.53 16.64
CA CYS A 147 3.65 9.15 17.13
C CYS A 147 2.95 9.16 18.49
N VAL A 148 1.80 8.51 18.60
CA VAL A 148 1.06 8.55 19.88
C VAL A 148 1.72 7.66 20.93
N ILE A 149 2.59 6.75 20.48
CA ILE A 149 3.47 5.95 21.31
C ILE A 149 4.90 6.41 21.00
N THR A 150 5.37 7.43 21.71
CA THR A 150 6.76 7.91 21.61
C THR A 150 7.72 7.08 22.46
N GLU A 151 7.21 6.36 23.45
CA GLU A 151 7.98 5.53 24.37
C GLU A 151 7.10 4.37 24.85
N PHE A 152 7.54 3.13 24.62
CA PHE A 152 6.94 1.96 25.24
C PHE A 152 7.83 1.53 26.41
N VAL A 153 7.41 1.88 27.62
CA VAL A 153 8.14 1.54 28.83
C VAL A 153 7.50 0.28 29.42
N GLU A 154 8.08 -0.89 29.14
CA GLU A 154 7.55 -2.18 29.59
C GLU A 154 7.33 -2.23 31.12
N SER A 155 8.22 -1.58 31.89
CA SER A 155 8.10 -1.49 33.34
C SER A 155 6.88 -0.68 33.83
N GLU A 156 6.28 0.17 33.00
CA GLU A 156 5.02 0.86 33.35
C GLU A 156 3.84 -0.11 33.46
N PHE A 157 3.93 -1.28 32.84
CA PHE A 157 2.84 -2.25 32.78
C PHE A 157 3.07 -3.45 33.67
N GLY A 158 4.27 -3.66 34.23
CA GLY A 158 4.53 -4.70 35.23
C GLY A 158 4.13 -6.13 34.81
N GLY A 159 4.05 -6.42 33.50
CA GLY A 159 3.53 -7.69 32.97
C GLY A 159 2.00 -7.77 32.84
N HIS A 160 1.26 -6.71 33.17
CA HIS A 160 -0.19 -6.58 32.97
C HIS A 160 -0.52 -6.19 31.52
N ILE A 161 -0.47 -7.20 30.64
CA ILE A 161 -0.76 -7.08 29.20
C ILE A 161 -2.12 -6.39 28.94
N ASP A 162 -3.13 -6.65 29.78
CA ASP A 162 -4.47 -6.06 29.64
C ASP A 162 -4.49 -4.53 29.82
N GLU A 163 -3.62 -3.98 30.68
CA GLU A 163 -3.51 -2.54 30.88
C GLU A 163 -2.78 -1.87 29.71
N ALA A 164 -1.74 -2.53 29.18
CA ALA A 164 -1.06 -2.10 27.96
C ALA A 164 -2.04 -2.04 26.77
N LEU A 165 -2.85 -3.08 26.59
CA LEU A 165 -3.89 -3.15 25.56
C LEU A 165 -4.95 -2.04 25.73
N LYS A 166 -5.44 -1.82 26.95
CA LYS A 166 -6.40 -0.73 27.23
C LYS A 166 -5.82 0.65 26.91
N LYS A 167 -4.57 0.91 27.28
CA LYS A 167 -3.88 2.19 26.99
C LYS A 167 -3.72 2.37 25.48
N ALA A 168 -3.34 1.33 24.75
CA ALA A 168 -3.23 1.35 23.29
C ALA A 168 -4.60 1.61 22.62
N TYR A 169 -5.68 0.97 23.07
CA TYR A 169 -7.03 1.21 22.58
C TYR A 169 -7.50 2.66 22.82
N HIS A 170 -7.21 3.22 23.99
CA HIS A 170 -7.56 4.60 24.31
C HIS A 170 -6.81 5.61 23.44
N ILE A 171 -5.53 5.34 23.19
CA ILE A 171 -4.67 6.10 22.27
C ILE A 171 -5.25 6.07 20.86
N TYR A 172 -5.55 4.88 20.33
CA TYR A 172 -6.08 4.69 18.98
C TYR A 172 -7.39 5.47 18.76
N ASN A 173 -8.31 5.40 19.73
CA ASN A 173 -9.61 6.06 19.62
C ASN A 173 -9.59 7.57 19.83
N LYS A 174 -8.51 8.15 20.37
CA LYS A 174 -8.37 9.60 20.55
C LYS A 174 -7.84 10.35 19.33
N VAL A 175 -7.30 9.63 18.34
CA VAL A 175 -6.63 10.21 17.16
C VAL A 175 -7.60 10.29 15.96
N VAL A 176 -8.76 9.63 16.06
CA VAL A 176 -9.79 9.56 15.01
C VAL A 176 -10.86 10.65 15.23
N VAL A 177 -10.45 11.89 15.56
CA VAL A 177 -11.35 13.05 15.69
C VAL A 177 -10.88 14.19 14.80
#